data_AF-A0A4S4LTL2-F1
#
_entry.id   AF-A0A4S4LTL2-F1
#
_cell.length_a   1.000
_cell.length_b   1.000
_cell.length_c   1.000
_cell.angle_alpha   90.00
_cell.angle_beta   90.00
_cell.angle_gamma   90.00
#
_symmetry.space_group_name_H-M   'P 1'
#
loop_
_entity.id
_entity.type
_entity.pdbx_description
1 polymer ?
#
loop_
_entity_poly.entity_id
_entity_poly.type
_entity_poly.pdbx_seq_one_letter_code
_entity_poly.pdbx_strand_id
1 'polypeptide(L)'
;MNTVQIFDSFRASTGYNTILLSACDILINSDFDLRVWHIPGATNTIADALSRGLFSVVHQYAPSLQIFNFIPPQCTLGEPPS
;
A
#
# COMPACT_ATOMS: atom_id res chain seq x y z
N MET A 1 2.33 17.92 -0.71
CA MET A 1 3.49 17.02 -0.80
C MET A 1 2.99 15.68 -1.30
N ASN A 2 3.62 15.10 -2.33
CA ASN A 2 3.27 13.77 -2.83
C ASN A 2 4.24 12.70 -2.29
N THR A 3 3.96 11.43 -2.57
CA THR A 3 4.77 10.30 -2.09
C THR A 3 6.23 10.36 -2.56
N VAL A 4 6.49 10.82 -3.81
CA VAL A 4 7.86 10.99 -4.31
C VAL A 4 8.61 12.01 -3.44
N GLN A 5 8.02 13.17 -3.19
CA GLN A 5 8.62 14.22 -2.34
C GLN A 5 8.84 13.75 -0.90
N ILE A 6 7.94 12.93 -0.35
CA ILE A 6 8.06 12.37 1.00
C ILE A 6 9.33 11.50 1.12
N PHE A 7 9.53 10.56 0.19
CA PHE A 7 10.66 9.64 0.23
C PHE A 7 11.97 10.24 -0.29
N ASP A 8 11.91 11.23 -1.17
CA ASP A 8 13.10 11.98 -1.62
C ASP A 8 13.67 12.86 -0.49
N SER A 9 12.79 13.49 0.30
CA SER A 9 13.21 14.39 1.39
C SER A 9 13.27 13.75 2.77
N PHE A 10 12.77 12.53 2.93
CA PHE A 10 12.53 11.88 4.23
C PHE A 10 11.78 12.75 5.22
N ARG A 11 10.81 13.52 4.72
CA ARG A 11 9.94 14.38 5.53
C ARG A 11 8.50 14.11 5.15
N ALA A 12 7.61 14.16 6.14
CA ALA A 12 6.18 14.01 5.95
C ALA A 12 5.41 15.15 6.65
N SER A 13 4.16 15.37 6.26
CA SER A 13 3.26 16.21 7.07
C SER A 13 2.82 15.41 8.31
N THR A 14 2.33 16.10 9.34
CA THR A 14 2.01 15.49 10.65
C THR A 14 1.15 14.22 10.55
N GLY A 15 0.20 14.16 9.60
CA GLY A 15 -0.66 12.99 9.41
C GLY A 15 0.01 11.75 8.81
N TYR A 16 1.21 11.90 8.22
CA TYR A 16 1.93 10.81 7.56
C TYR A 16 3.26 10.45 8.23
N ASN A 17 3.69 11.19 9.26
CA ASN A 17 4.97 10.95 9.93
C ASN A 17 5.10 9.53 10.47
N THR A 18 4.06 8.99 11.10
CA THR A 18 4.07 7.62 11.63
C THR A 18 4.20 6.59 10.51
N ILE A 19 3.57 6.84 9.36
CA ILE A 19 3.64 5.95 8.20
C ILE A 19 5.04 6.00 7.58
N LEU A 20 5.62 7.20 7.43
CA LEU A 20 6.99 7.35 6.94
C LEU A 20 7.99 6.67 7.87
N LEU A 21 7.86 6.85 9.19
CA LEU A 21 8.74 6.21 10.17
C LEU A 21 8.67 4.68 10.05
N SER A 22 7.45 4.12 10.01
CA SER A 22 7.28 2.67 9.82
C SER A 22 7.88 2.18 8.51
N ALA A 23 7.78 2.95 7.42
CA ALA A 23 8.43 2.62 6.17
C ALA A 23 9.96 2.65 6.30
N CYS A 24 10.52 3.66 6.97
CA CYS A 24 11.96 3.74 7.26
C CYS A 24 12.45 2.53 8.08
N ASP A 25 11.70 2.11 9.10
CA ASP A 25 12.04 0.93 9.90
C ASP A 25 12.10 -0.33 9.03
N ILE A 26 11.14 -0.52 8.12
CA ILE A 26 11.18 -1.65 7.18
C ILE A 26 12.42 -1.57 6.29
N LEU A 27 12.74 -0.39 5.74
CA LEU A 27 13.89 -0.22 4.85
C LEU A 27 15.22 -0.49 5.55
N ILE A 28 15.39 -0.04 6.80
CA ILE A 28 16.60 -0.28 7.59
C ILE A 28 16.78 -1.78 7.88
N ASN A 29 15.68 -2.51 8.10
CA ASN A 29 15.70 -3.94 8.38
C ASN A 29 15.70 -4.82 7.12
N SER A 30 15.71 -4.22 5.93
CA SER A 30 15.64 -4.92 4.65
C SER A 30 16.95 -4.84 3.90
N ASP A 31 17.24 -5.85 3.06
CA ASP A 31 18.43 -5.88 2.21
C ASP A 31 18.20 -5.25 0.81
N PHE A 32 17.24 -4.33 0.67
CA PHE A 32 16.90 -3.72 -0.62
C PHE A 32 16.80 -2.19 -0.56
N ASP A 33 17.16 -1.55 -1.68
CA ASP A 33 17.02 -0.11 -1.87
C ASP A 33 15.65 0.26 -2.44
N LEU A 34 14.97 1.21 -1.81
CA LEU A 34 13.69 1.74 -2.31
C LEU A 34 13.91 2.75 -3.45
N ARG A 35 13.14 2.60 -4.53
CA ARG A 35 13.02 3.59 -5.62
C ARG A 35 11.57 3.94 -5.86
N VAL A 36 11.21 5.22 -5.72
CA VAL A 36 9.83 5.70 -5.86
C VAL A 36 9.68 6.45 -7.19
N TRP A 37 8.79 5.95 -8.05
CA TRP A 37 8.44 6.56 -9.33
C TRP A 37 6.96 6.89 -9.39
N HIS A 38 6.63 8.11 -9.81
CA HIS A 38 5.24 8.46 -10.08
C HIS A 38 4.82 7.95 -11.46
N ILE A 39 3.80 7.10 -11.49
CA ILE A 39 3.22 6.55 -12.71
C ILE A 39 1.78 7.08 -12.86
N PRO A 40 1.42 7.71 -13.99
CA PRO A 40 0.03 8.13 -14.23
C PRO A 40 -0.96 6.96 -14.12
N GLY A 41 -2.16 7.22 -13.60
CA GLY A 41 -3.21 6.20 -13.48
C GLY A 41 -3.59 5.55 -14.81
N ALA A 42 -3.55 6.32 -15.91
CA ALA A 42 -3.78 5.81 -17.27
C ALA A 42 -2.76 4.75 -17.74
N THR A 43 -1.58 4.71 -17.12
CA THR A 43 -0.54 3.70 -17.34
C THR A 43 -0.46 2.66 -16.22
N ASN A 44 -1.25 2.82 -15.16
CA ASN A 44 -1.39 1.89 -14.04
C ASN A 44 -2.88 1.53 -13.82
N THR A 45 -3.58 1.27 -14.94
CA THR A 45 -5.04 1.26 -15.02
C THR A 45 -5.70 0.24 -14.11
N ILE A 46 -5.10 -0.95 -13.96
CA ILE A 46 -5.62 -1.99 -13.07
C ILE A 46 -5.56 -1.52 -11.62
N ALA A 47 -4.43 -0.95 -11.18
CA ALA A 47 -4.29 -0.47 -9.80
C ALA A 47 -5.17 0.76 -9.52
N ASP A 48 -5.26 1.71 -10.46
CA ASP A 48 -6.17 2.86 -10.33
C ASP A 48 -7.63 2.40 -10.22
N ALA A 49 -8.07 1.47 -11.08
CA ALA A 49 -9.41 0.91 -11.03
C ALA A 49 -9.68 0.14 -9.72
N LEU A 50 -8.72 -0.65 -9.24
CA LEU A 50 -8.81 -1.34 -7.94
C LEU A 50 -8.96 -0.35 -6.78
N SER A 51 -8.14 0.71 -6.76
CA SER A 51 -8.18 1.73 -5.70
C SER A 51 -9.51 2.50 -5.62
N ARG A 52 -10.27 2.52 -6.72
CA ARG A 52 -11.59 3.16 -6.84
C ARG A 52 -12.76 2.19 -6.73
N GLY A 53 -12.51 0.89 -6.56
CA GLY A 53 -13.55 -0.14 -6.52
C GLY A 53 -14.24 -0.40 -7.87
N LEU A 54 -13.60 -0.08 -9.00
CA LEU A 54 -14.16 -0.25 -10.35
C LEU A 54 -13.92 -1.65 -10.90
N PHE A 55 -14.49 -2.68 -10.26
CA PHE A 55 -14.20 -4.08 -10.57
C PHE A 55 -14.56 -4.50 -11.99
N SER A 56 -15.62 -3.93 -12.58
CA SER A 56 -15.97 -4.19 -13.99
C SER A 56 -14.87 -3.74 -14.94
N VAL A 57 -14.22 -2.60 -14.66
CA VAL A 57 -13.09 -2.09 -15.44
C VAL A 57 -11.88 -2.99 -15.23
N VAL A 58 -11.60 -3.41 -13.99
CA VAL A 58 -10.52 -4.35 -13.69
C VAL A 58 -10.65 -5.64 -14.51
N HIS A 59 -11.85 -6.23 -14.57
CA HIS A 59 -12.09 -7.45 -15.36
C HIS A 59 -12.03 -7.22 -16.88
N GLN A 60 -12.28 -6.01 -17.37
CA GLN A 60 -12.06 -5.68 -18.78
C GLN A 60 -10.57 -5.71 -19.15
N TYR A 61 -9.70 -5.18 -18.29
CA TYR A 61 -8.25 -5.15 -18.52
C TYR A 61 -7.54 -6.44 -18.13
N ALA A 62 -8.04 -7.17 -17.13
CA ALA A 62 -7.47 -8.42 -16.64
C ALA A 62 -8.60 -9.44 -16.29
N PRO A 63 -9.16 -10.15 -17.29
CA PRO A 63 -10.29 -11.06 -17.07
C PRO A 63 -9.99 -12.21 -16.12
N SER A 64 -8.74 -12.68 -16.07
CA SER A 64 -8.30 -13.78 -15.20
C SER A 64 -7.93 -13.34 -13.78
N LEU A 65 -7.98 -12.04 -13.47
CA LEU A 65 -7.63 -11.54 -12.14
C LEU A 65 -8.69 -11.96 -11.11
N GLN A 66 -8.24 -12.60 -10.03
CA GLN A 66 -9.08 -12.95 -8.88
C GLN A 66 -8.93 -11.88 -7.79
N ILE A 67 -10.05 -11.33 -7.34
CA ILE A 67 -10.10 -10.31 -6.28
C ILE A 67 -10.73 -10.95 -5.05
N PHE A 68 -10.03 -10.91 -3.92
CA PHE A 68 -10.49 -11.45 -2.65
C PHE A 68 -10.77 -10.33 -1.66
N ASN A 69 -11.77 -10.53 -0.81
CA ASN A 69 -12.02 -9.61 0.31
C ASN A 69 -10.95 -9.79 1.38
N PHE A 70 -10.42 -8.67 1.87
CA PHE A 70 -9.54 -8.69 3.03
C PHE A 70 -10.36 -8.98 4.29
N ILE A 71 -9.99 -10.03 5.01
CA ILE A 71 -10.52 -10.35 6.34
C ILE A 71 -9.41 -10.01 7.33
N PRO A 72 -9.56 -8.95 8.15
CA PRO A 72 -8.52 -8.58 9.10
C PRO A 72 -8.29 -9.73 10.11
N PRO A 73 -7.04 -9.91 10.60
CA PRO A 73 -6.76 -10.86 11.65
C PRO A 73 -7.69 -10.59 12.84
N GLN A 74 -8.43 -11.61 13.28
CA GLN A 74 -9.24 -11.50 14.48
C GLN A 74 -8.28 -11.49 15.67
N CYS A 75 -8.28 -10.40 16.44
CA CYS A 75 -7.46 -10.30 17.65
C CYS A 75 -8.01 -11.32 18.66
N THR A 76 -7.36 -12.47 18.83
CA THR A 76 -7.72 -13.46 19.85
C THR A 76 -7.31 -12.93 21.22
N LEU A 77 -8.19 -12.15 21.85
CA LEU A 77 -8.00 -11.66 23.20
C LEU A 77 -8.32 -12.79 24.20
N GLY A 78 -7.27 -13.46 24.69
CA GLY A 78 -7.27 -14.23 25.94
C GLY A 78 -7.74 -15.68 25.86
N GLU A 79 -6.80 -16.62 25.87
CA GLU A 79 -7.01 -17.91 26.53
C GLU A 79 -6.36 -17.80 27.92
N PRO A 80 -7.13 -17.81 29.03
CA PRO A 80 -6.53 -17.85 30.36
C PRO A 80 -5.82 -19.21 30.57
N PRO A 81 -4.66 -19.23 31.26
CA PRO A 81 -3.93 -20.48 31.51
C PRO A 81 -4.78 -21.44 32.35
N SER A 82 -4.79 -22.72 31.96
CA SER A 82 -5.39 -23.85 32.68
C SER A 82 -4.63 -24.21 33.96
#